data_AF-A0A816C4Y9-F1
#
_entry.id   AF-A0A816C4Y9-F1
#
_cell.length_a   1.000
_cell.length_b   1.000
_cell.length_c   1.000
_cell.angle_alpha   90.00
_cell.angle_beta   90.00
_cell.angle_gamma   90.00
#
_symmetry.space_group_name_H-M   'P 1'
#
loop_
_entity.id
_entity.type
_entity.pdbx_description
1 polymer ?
#
loop_
_entity_poly.entity_id
_entity_poly.type
_entity_poly.pdbx_seq_one_letter_code
_entity_poly.pdbx_strand_id
1 'polypeptide(L)'
;MSDNIQLFKEYVNFTNVKPLFYRLLLHPGITELSLEEFMKQTVALARQLQVVENKQNIIEIVVFFDEVNTSSRLGSFKEMFMDRSLRGQLLPNNIFFTAAINSYSERNQAKPATDQSNIIQRRDYLVHDLPQTLQFLKCSYSTLPISQSRMYVERNIEMYHVKCIQNMPLEEYTRDTLCNAILDAQEFCLKRLGGNLVSQREIERCFQIFSFFWTTKYTDETEKKPIVCIALAIAVVYYFRLPTKDDRQQCNDLLSPTREEFSTVTIA
;
A
#
# COMPACT_ATOMS: atom_id res chain seq x y z
N MET A 1 -43.87 -10.02 7.32
CA MET A 1 -42.58 -9.29 7.43
C MET A 1 -41.38 -10.21 7.23
N SER A 2 -41.38 -11.42 7.80
CA SER A 2 -40.33 -12.45 7.61
C SER A 2 -40.10 -12.84 6.13
N ASP A 3 -41.18 -13.01 5.36
CA ASP A 3 -41.08 -13.52 3.98
C ASP A 3 -40.45 -12.52 3.00
N ASN A 4 -40.66 -11.22 3.21
CA ASN A 4 -40.02 -10.17 2.39
C ASN A 4 -38.51 -10.09 2.63
N ILE A 5 -38.05 -10.39 3.84
CA ILE A 5 -36.62 -10.42 4.18
C ILE A 5 -35.96 -11.65 3.55
N GLN A 6 -36.66 -12.80 3.56
CA GLN A 6 -36.20 -14.03 2.91
C GLN A 6 -36.06 -13.83 1.39
N LEU A 7 -37.08 -13.26 0.75
CA LEU A 7 -37.09 -12.97 -0.68
C LEU A 7 -36.01 -11.96 -1.07
N PHE A 8 -35.78 -10.92 -0.27
CA PHE A 8 -34.69 -9.97 -0.50
C PHE A 8 -33.31 -10.63 -0.36
N LYS A 9 -33.11 -11.51 0.62
CA LYS A 9 -31.86 -12.27 0.77
C LYS A 9 -31.62 -13.21 -0.40
N GLU A 10 -32.65 -13.93 -0.84
CA GLU A 10 -32.57 -14.76 -2.04
C GLU A 10 -32.25 -13.91 -3.27
N TYR A 11 -32.96 -12.79 -3.47
CA TYR A 11 -32.66 -11.85 -4.55
C TYR A 11 -31.21 -11.40 -4.50
N VAL A 12 -30.70 -10.89 -3.38
CA VAL A 12 -29.30 -10.47 -3.23
C VAL A 12 -28.32 -11.63 -3.48
N ASN A 13 -28.61 -12.82 -2.98
CA ASN A 13 -27.74 -14.00 -3.14
C ASN A 13 -27.72 -14.53 -4.59
N PHE A 14 -28.80 -14.35 -5.34
CA PHE A 14 -28.91 -14.75 -6.75
C PHE A 14 -28.61 -13.61 -7.73
N THR A 15 -28.49 -12.37 -7.25
CA THR A 15 -28.11 -11.22 -8.08
C THR A 15 -26.60 -11.12 -8.14
N ASN A 16 -26.04 -11.18 -9.34
CA ASN A 16 -24.61 -11.01 -9.55
C ASN A 16 -24.26 -9.52 -9.43
N VAL A 17 -23.99 -9.06 -8.20
CA VAL A 17 -23.64 -7.66 -7.91
C VAL A 17 -22.31 -7.34 -8.59
N LYS A 18 -22.34 -6.46 -9.59
CA LYS A 18 -21.13 -6.02 -10.31
C LYS A 18 -20.53 -4.80 -9.60
N PRO A 19 -19.20 -4.76 -9.41
CA PRO A 19 -18.56 -3.61 -8.79
C PRO A 19 -18.63 -2.39 -9.71
N LEU A 20 -18.75 -1.20 -9.13
CA LEU A 20 -18.60 0.08 -9.83
C LEU A 20 -17.19 0.66 -9.67
N PHE A 21 -16.36 0.07 -8.81
CA PHE A 21 -14.98 0.49 -8.58
C PHE A 21 -14.02 -0.64 -8.96
N TYR A 22 -13.13 -0.35 -9.90
CA TYR A 22 -12.11 -1.27 -10.38
C TYR A 22 -10.73 -0.72 -10.07
N ARG A 23 -9.88 -1.50 -9.42
CA ARG A 23 -8.50 -1.13 -9.11
C ARG A 23 -7.52 -2.02 -9.87
N LEU A 24 -6.53 -1.40 -10.51
CA LEU A 24 -5.37 -2.09 -11.09
C LEU A 24 -4.10 -1.56 -10.43
N LEU A 25 -3.36 -2.45 -9.75
CA LEU A 25 -2.04 -2.15 -9.22
C LEU A 25 -1.00 -2.33 -10.33
N LEU A 26 -0.30 -1.26 -10.67
CA LEU A 26 0.71 -1.29 -11.72
C LEU A 26 2.08 -1.66 -11.16
N HIS A 27 2.85 -2.35 -11.99
CA HIS A 27 4.23 -2.74 -11.70
C HIS A 27 4.98 -2.89 -13.04
N PRO A 28 6.33 -2.95 -13.03
CA PRO A 28 7.12 -2.98 -14.27
C PRO A 28 6.81 -4.15 -15.22
N GLY A 29 6.19 -5.22 -14.71
CA GLY A 29 5.80 -6.40 -15.48
C GLY A 29 4.45 -6.31 -16.18
N ILE A 30 3.67 -5.24 -15.97
CA ILE A 30 2.35 -5.09 -16.62
C ILE A 30 2.54 -4.89 -18.12
N THR A 31 1.93 -5.79 -18.89
CA THR A 31 1.91 -5.75 -20.35
C THR A 31 0.72 -4.94 -20.87
N GLU A 32 0.77 -4.57 -22.15
CA GLU A 32 -0.34 -3.90 -22.82
C GLU A 32 -1.55 -4.82 -22.88
N LEU A 33 -1.33 -6.10 -23.17
CA LEU A 33 -2.38 -7.12 -23.20
C LEU A 33 -3.07 -7.26 -21.84
N SER A 34 -2.32 -7.25 -20.74
CA SER A 34 -2.92 -7.30 -19.41
C SER A 34 -3.75 -6.05 -19.07
N LEU A 35 -3.32 -4.87 -19.54
CA LEU A 35 -4.11 -3.64 -19.38
C LEU A 35 -5.41 -3.71 -20.18
N GLU A 36 -5.35 -4.21 -21.42
CA GLU A 36 -6.53 -4.40 -22.27
C GLU A 36 -7.50 -5.42 -21.69
N GLU A 37 -6.99 -6.55 -21.19
CA GLU A 37 -7.82 -7.59 -20.60
C GLU A 37 -8.54 -7.09 -19.35
N PHE A 38 -7.85 -6.31 -18.51
CA PHE A 38 -8.46 -5.61 -17.39
C PHE A 38 -9.57 -4.64 -17.87
N MET A 39 -9.25 -3.78 -18.84
CA MET A 39 -10.20 -2.78 -19.35
C MET A 39 -11.40 -3.39 -20.07
N LYS A 40 -11.24 -4.56 -20.71
CA LYS A 40 -12.31 -5.24 -21.47
C LYS A 40 -13.56 -5.48 -20.62
N GLN A 41 -13.38 -5.88 -19.36
CA GLN A 41 -14.50 -6.16 -18.45
C GLN A 41 -15.23 -4.85 -18.07
N THR A 42 -14.47 -3.82 -17.71
CA THR A 42 -15.01 -2.51 -17.34
C THR A 42 -15.73 -1.85 -18.53
N VAL A 43 -15.15 -1.90 -19.73
CA VAL A 43 -15.75 -1.35 -20.95
C VAL A 43 -17.05 -2.08 -21.32
N ALA A 44 -17.07 -3.41 -21.20
CA ALA A 44 -18.28 -4.19 -21.47
C ALA A 44 -19.42 -3.81 -20.50
N LEU A 45 -19.12 -3.67 -19.21
CA LEU A 45 -20.09 -3.23 -18.21
C LEU A 45 -20.56 -1.80 -18.47
N ALA A 46 -19.63 -0.88 -18.75
CA ALA A 46 -19.93 0.51 -19.03
C ALA A 46 -20.94 0.66 -20.18
N ARG A 47 -20.73 -0.08 -21.28
CA ARG A 47 -21.63 -0.10 -22.44
C ARG A 47 -23.00 -0.70 -22.10
N GLN A 48 -23.04 -1.76 -21.29
CA GLN A 48 -24.31 -2.36 -20.84
C GLN A 48 -25.15 -1.34 -20.05
N LEU A 49 -24.52 -0.58 -19.15
CA LEU A 49 -25.21 0.41 -18.33
C LEU A 49 -25.72 1.61 -19.14
N GLN A 50 -25.01 2.00 -20.21
CA GLN A 50 -25.47 3.08 -21.10
C GLN A 50 -26.76 2.73 -21.87
N VAL A 51 -26.94 1.48 -22.26
CA VAL A 51 -28.11 1.04 -23.06
C VAL A 51 -29.38 0.97 -22.23
N VAL A 52 -29.27 0.67 -20.94
CA VAL A 52 -30.44 0.44 -20.06
C VAL A 52 -31.17 1.74 -19.75
N GLU A 53 -30.48 2.88 -19.64
CA GLU A 53 -31.09 4.05 -19.02
C GLU A 53 -31.81 5.00 -19.97
N ASN A 54 -31.46 5.16 -21.26
CA ASN A 54 -32.03 6.17 -22.21
C ASN A 54 -32.24 7.59 -21.59
N LYS A 55 -31.64 7.82 -20.43
CA LYS A 55 -31.65 8.97 -19.54
C LYS A 55 -30.19 9.11 -19.14
N GLN A 56 -29.72 10.34 -19.16
CA GLN A 56 -28.32 10.72 -19.07
C GLN A 56 -27.56 9.95 -17.97
N ASN A 57 -26.58 9.13 -18.37
CA ASN A 57 -25.42 8.62 -17.61
C ASN A 57 -25.49 8.79 -16.07
N ILE A 58 -26.38 8.08 -15.36
CA ILE A 58 -26.44 8.21 -13.89
C ILE A 58 -25.37 7.36 -13.23
N ILE A 59 -25.04 6.21 -13.83
CA ILE A 59 -24.12 5.23 -13.24
C ILE A 59 -22.73 5.36 -13.85
N GLU A 60 -21.80 5.89 -13.07
CA GLU A 60 -20.38 5.99 -13.39
C GLU A 60 -19.60 4.79 -12.85
N ILE A 61 -18.73 4.22 -13.69
CA ILE A 61 -17.75 3.22 -13.28
C ILE A 61 -16.43 3.92 -13.02
N VAL A 62 -15.88 3.74 -11.83
CA VAL A 62 -14.58 4.26 -11.44
C VAL A 62 -13.49 3.23 -11.74
N VAL A 63 -12.49 3.64 -12.49
CA VAL A 63 -11.26 2.86 -12.69
C VAL A 63 -10.09 3.60 -12.04
N PHE A 64 -9.53 2.98 -11.01
CA PHE A 64 -8.39 3.49 -10.27
C PHE A 64 -7.12 2.73 -10.62
N PHE A 65 -6.14 3.44 -11.17
CA PHE A 65 -4.81 2.91 -11.45
C PHE A 65 -3.85 3.29 -10.34
N ASP A 66 -3.34 2.30 -9.61
CA ASP A 66 -2.39 2.52 -8.52
C ASP A 66 -0.95 2.40 -9.04
N GLU A 67 -0.05 3.23 -8.53
CA GLU A 67 1.37 3.29 -8.89
C GLU A 67 1.65 3.45 -10.41
N VAL A 68 0.89 4.30 -11.13
CA VAL A 68 0.95 4.41 -12.61
C VAL A 68 2.34 4.60 -13.19
N ASN A 69 3.16 5.42 -12.55
CA ASN A 69 4.50 5.75 -13.03
C ASN A 69 5.54 4.67 -12.80
N THR A 70 5.20 3.51 -12.22
CA THR A 70 6.10 2.34 -12.22
C THR A 70 6.01 1.52 -13.51
N SER A 71 4.99 1.78 -14.34
CA SER A 71 4.82 1.14 -15.64
C SER A 71 5.54 1.92 -16.73
N SER A 72 6.17 1.21 -17.67
CA SER A 72 6.74 1.82 -18.88
C SER A 72 5.68 2.26 -19.89
N ARG A 73 4.39 1.97 -19.63
CA ARG A 73 3.27 2.18 -20.57
C ARG A 73 2.50 3.49 -20.34
N LEU A 74 3.21 4.55 -19.95
CA LEU A 74 2.61 5.86 -19.71
C LEU A 74 1.87 6.43 -20.93
N GLY A 75 2.23 6.02 -22.15
CA GLY A 75 1.51 6.38 -23.38
C GLY A 75 0.05 5.91 -23.38
N SER A 76 -0.21 4.66 -22.96
CA SER A 76 -1.58 4.12 -22.89
C SER A 76 -2.41 4.84 -21.82
N PHE A 77 -1.82 5.17 -20.66
CA PHE A 77 -2.52 5.97 -19.66
C PHE A 77 -2.79 7.39 -20.15
N LYS A 78 -1.82 8.02 -20.84
CA LYS A 78 -2.03 9.31 -21.47
C LYS A 78 -3.19 9.28 -22.47
N GLU A 79 -3.28 8.24 -23.30
CA GLU A 79 -4.39 8.03 -24.23
C GLU A 79 -5.74 7.90 -23.50
N MET A 80 -5.83 7.09 -22.45
CA MET A 80 -7.08 6.90 -21.72
C MET A 80 -7.57 8.16 -20.99
N PHE A 81 -6.65 8.88 -20.34
CA PHE A 81 -6.99 10.08 -19.55
C PHE A 81 -7.27 11.30 -20.42
N MET A 82 -6.48 11.51 -21.48
CA MET A 82 -6.60 12.70 -22.34
C MET A 82 -7.53 12.46 -23.53
N ASP A 83 -7.30 11.36 -24.23
CA ASP A 83 -7.90 11.08 -25.53
C ASP A 83 -9.13 10.17 -25.43
N ARG A 84 -9.48 9.74 -24.20
CA ARG A 84 -10.61 8.82 -23.88
C ARG A 84 -10.61 7.58 -24.78
N SER A 85 -9.43 7.07 -25.11
CA SER A 85 -9.25 5.90 -25.99
C SER A 85 -8.20 4.94 -25.46
N LEU A 86 -8.22 3.71 -25.96
CA LEU A 86 -7.19 2.71 -25.74
C LEU A 86 -6.92 1.98 -27.06
N ARG A 87 -5.67 2.04 -27.54
CA ARG A 87 -5.28 1.53 -28.88
C ARG A 87 -6.14 2.09 -30.02
N GLY A 88 -6.46 3.38 -29.94
CA GLY A 88 -7.28 4.11 -30.91
C GLY A 88 -8.79 3.82 -30.82
N GLN A 89 -9.24 2.95 -29.92
CA GLN A 89 -10.66 2.70 -29.71
C GLN A 89 -11.24 3.59 -28.62
N LEU A 90 -12.32 4.30 -28.91
CA LEU A 90 -13.00 5.16 -27.95
C LEU A 90 -13.59 4.35 -26.78
N LEU A 91 -13.35 4.85 -25.58
CA LEU A 91 -13.86 4.32 -24.32
C LEU A 91 -15.23 4.93 -24.00
N PRO A 92 -16.12 4.18 -23.32
CA PRO A 92 -17.42 4.70 -22.90
C PRO A 92 -17.32 5.93 -21.98
N ASN A 93 -18.20 6.91 -22.19
CA ASN A 93 -18.20 8.18 -21.44
C ASN A 93 -18.53 8.04 -19.94
N ASN A 94 -19.18 6.95 -19.53
CA ASN A 94 -19.53 6.68 -18.13
C ASN A 94 -18.42 5.94 -17.36
N ILE A 95 -17.18 6.01 -17.83
CA ILE A 95 -16.01 5.58 -17.07
C ILE A 95 -15.29 6.82 -16.53
N PHE A 96 -15.09 6.87 -15.22
CA PHE A 96 -14.28 7.88 -14.56
C PHE A 96 -12.90 7.30 -14.22
N PHE A 97 -11.85 7.88 -14.80
CA PHE A 97 -10.48 7.45 -14.54
C PHE A 97 -9.85 8.27 -13.42
N THR A 98 -9.23 7.59 -12.47
CA THR A 98 -8.38 8.20 -11.44
C THR A 98 -7.11 7.37 -11.28
N ALA A 99 -6.03 7.99 -10.81
CA ALA A 99 -4.75 7.33 -10.67
C ALA A 99 -3.96 7.86 -9.47
N ALA A 100 -3.16 6.98 -8.88
CA ALA A 100 -2.09 7.33 -7.97
C ALA A 100 -0.74 7.17 -8.67
N ILE A 101 0.19 8.06 -8.32
CA ILE A 101 1.56 8.07 -8.82
C ILE A 101 2.50 8.18 -7.62
N ASN A 102 3.62 7.49 -7.69
CA ASN A 102 4.69 7.64 -6.71
C ASN A 102 5.43 8.96 -6.92
N SER A 103 5.90 9.58 -5.85
CA SER A 103 6.63 10.85 -5.95
C SER A 103 7.93 10.66 -6.75
N TYR A 104 8.17 11.51 -7.74
CA TYR A 104 9.43 11.48 -8.48
C TYR A 104 10.51 12.19 -7.66
N SER A 105 11.63 11.51 -7.42
CA SER A 105 12.84 12.09 -6.81
C SER A 105 14.07 11.58 -7.56
N GLU A 106 15.18 12.33 -7.51
CA GLU A 106 16.44 11.95 -8.15
C GLU A 106 16.94 10.54 -7.74
N ARG A 107 16.54 10.06 -6.56
CA ARG A 107 16.89 8.75 -6.01
C ARG A 107 16.09 7.59 -6.64
N ASN A 108 14.91 7.88 -7.19
CA ASN A 108 13.94 6.90 -7.70
C ASN A 108 13.86 6.89 -9.24
N GLN A 109 14.83 7.53 -9.91
CA GLN A 109 14.87 7.63 -11.37
C GLN A 109 15.14 6.27 -12.03
N ALA A 110 14.34 5.97 -13.06
CA ALA A 110 14.65 4.93 -14.03
C ALA A 110 15.87 5.34 -14.89
N LYS A 111 17.10 5.10 -14.41
CA LYS A 111 18.32 5.32 -15.19
C LYS A 111 18.62 4.15 -16.14
N PRO A 112 19.15 4.42 -17.35
CA PRO A 112 19.62 3.37 -18.27
C PRO A 112 20.76 2.56 -17.63
N ALA A 113 20.85 1.27 -17.99
CA ALA A 113 21.70 0.24 -17.37
C ALA A 113 23.23 0.46 -17.49
N THR A 114 23.69 1.61 -17.99
CA THR A 114 25.10 1.93 -18.19
C THR A 114 25.80 2.52 -16.95
N ASP A 115 25.06 3.00 -15.94
CA ASP A 115 25.63 3.50 -14.69
C ASP A 115 25.86 2.37 -13.68
N GLN A 116 26.98 1.66 -13.84
CA GLN A 116 27.48 0.64 -12.89
C GLN A 116 28.14 1.25 -11.65
N SER A 117 27.51 2.23 -11.00
CA SER A 117 27.90 2.55 -9.63
C SER A 117 27.32 1.46 -8.72
N ASN A 118 28.19 0.57 -8.20
CA ASN A 118 27.92 -0.47 -7.20
C ASN A 118 27.39 0.06 -5.84
N ILE A 119 26.73 1.20 -5.84
CA ILE A 119 26.03 1.69 -4.66
C ILE A 119 24.68 1.00 -4.69
N ILE A 120 24.49 0.06 -3.77
CA ILE A 120 23.17 -0.46 -3.38
C ILE A 120 22.44 0.70 -2.69
N GLN A 121 22.17 1.79 -3.43
CA GLN A 121 21.18 2.76 -3.01
C GLN A 121 19.87 2.02 -3.14
N ARG A 122 19.18 1.81 -2.02
CA ARG A 122 17.79 1.37 -2.04
C ARG A 122 17.00 2.35 -2.91
N ARG A 123 16.83 2.03 -4.19
CA ARG A 123 15.90 2.73 -5.06
C ARG A 123 14.53 2.36 -4.52
N ASP A 124 13.86 3.30 -3.86
CA ASP A 124 12.61 3.03 -3.14
C ASP A 124 11.54 2.48 -4.10
N TYR A 125 11.60 2.91 -5.38
CA TYR A 125 10.82 2.40 -6.50
C TYR A 125 11.40 2.95 -7.81
N LEU A 126 11.39 2.17 -8.91
CA LEU A 126 11.77 2.69 -10.23
C LEU A 126 10.55 3.35 -10.86
N VAL A 127 10.61 4.68 -11.02
CA VAL A 127 9.51 5.46 -11.62
C VAL A 127 9.95 6.18 -12.88
N HIS A 128 9.01 6.26 -13.82
CA HIS A 128 9.11 7.00 -15.05
C HIS A 128 8.55 8.41 -14.86
N ASP A 129 9.14 9.38 -15.55
CA ASP A 129 8.59 10.74 -15.63
C ASP A 129 7.25 10.73 -16.34
N LEU A 130 6.28 11.45 -15.78
CA LEU A 130 4.97 11.59 -16.40
C LEU A 130 5.07 12.45 -17.67
N PRO A 131 4.38 12.04 -18.75
CA PRO A 131 4.15 12.90 -19.91
C PRO A 131 3.63 14.28 -19.51
N GLN A 132 4.12 15.33 -20.18
CA GLN A 132 3.79 16.71 -19.85
C GLN A 132 2.28 16.97 -19.78
N THR A 133 1.48 16.32 -20.64
CA THR A 133 0.02 16.46 -20.63
C THR A 133 -0.62 15.92 -19.36
N LEU A 134 -0.09 14.84 -18.79
CA LEU A 134 -0.59 14.27 -17.54
C LEU A 134 -0.18 15.08 -16.31
N GLN A 135 0.89 15.87 -16.40
CA GLN A 135 1.32 16.76 -15.31
C GLN A 135 0.23 17.79 -14.96
N PHE A 136 -0.56 18.24 -15.94
CA PHE A 136 -1.67 19.17 -15.70
C PHE A 136 -2.83 18.57 -14.89
N LEU A 137 -2.94 17.23 -14.86
CA LEU A 137 -3.96 16.52 -14.09
C LEU A 137 -3.49 16.15 -12.67
N LYS A 138 -2.20 16.38 -12.36
CA LYS A 138 -1.59 15.98 -11.11
C LYS A 138 -2.05 16.89 -9.97
N CYS A 139 -2.60 16.27 -8.93
CA CYS A 139 -2.83 16.90 -7.64
C CYS A 139 -1.90 16.27 -6.59
N SER A 140 -1.30 17.11 -5.73
CA SER A 140 -0.41 16.64 -4.66
C SER A 140 -1.22 16.38 -3.39
N TYR A 141 -1.25 15.12 -2.94
CA TYR A 141 -1.70 14.79 -1.59
C TYR A 141 -0.56 15.06 -0.61
N SER A 142 -0.85 15.73 0.50
CA SER A 142 0.13 15.98 1.56
C SER A 142 0.52 14.69 2.28
N THR A 143 1.72 14.65 2.85
CA THR A 143 2.14 13.59 3.76
C THR A 143 1.18 13.49 4.95
N LEU A 144 0.92 12.26 5.41
CA LEU A 144 0.06 12.01 6.56
C LEU A 144 0.70 12.65 7.82
N PRO A 145 -0.01 13.53 8.54
CA PRO A 145 0.49 14.08 9.80
C PRO A 145 0.70 12.99 10.85
N ILE A 146 1.70 13.17 11.72
CA ILE A 146 2.02 12.22 12.82
C ILE A 146 0.81 11.94 13.72
N SER A 147 -0.03 12.96 13.97
CA SER A 147 -1.27 12.80 14.75
C SER A 147 -2.25 11.82 14.09
N GLN A 148 -2.37 11.83 12.77
CA GLN A 148 -3.19 10.88 12.03
C GLN A 148 -2.54 9.49 11.98
N SER A 149 -1.20 9.41 11.91
CA SER A 149 -0.48 8.14 12.01
C SER A 149 -0.74 7.44 13.35
N ARG A 150 -0.73 8.20 14.46
CA ARG A 150 -1.09 7.68 15.80
C ARG A 150 -2.51 7.12 15.81
N MET A 151 -3.49 7.91 15.36
CA MET A 151 -4.88 7.45 15.29
C MET A 151 -5.03 6.19 14.42
N TYR A 152 -4.29 6.10 13.31
CA TYR A 152 -4.30 4.91 12.45
C TYR A 152 -3.76 3.68 13.19
N VAL A 153 -2.62 3.79 13.89
CA VAL A 153 -2.06 2.67 14.66
C VAL A 153 -3.02 2.24 15.77
N GLU A 154 -3.53 3.19 16.56
CA GLU A 154 -4.49 2.92 17.64
C GLU A 154 -5.75 2.22 17.10
N ARG A 155 -6.31 2.69 15.99
CA ARG A 155 -7.48 2.07 15.34
C ARG A 155 -7.18 0.66 14.85
N ASN A 156 -6.00 0.44 14.26
CA ASN A 156 -5.59 -0.89 13.83
C ASN A 156 -5.50 -1.83 15.02
N ILE A 157 -4.89 -1.38 16.12
CA ILE A 157 -4.79 -2.13 17.37
C ILE A 157 -6.15 -2.49 17.96
N GLU A 158 -7.10 -1.55 18.00
CA GLU A 158 -8.47 -1.79 18.46
C GLU A 158 -9.18 -2.86 17.62
N MET A 159 -8.98 -2.81 16.30
CA MET A 159 -9.52 -3.82 15.38
C MET A 159 -8.69 -5.12 15.41
N TYR A 160 -7.49 -5.08 15.98
CA TYR A 160 -6.54 -6.19 15.99
C TYR A 160 -6.93 -7.25 17.01
N HIS A 161 -7.82 -8.14 16.59
CA HIS A 161 -8.12 -9.35 17.33
C HIS A 161 -7.07 -10.40 16.93
N VAL A 162 -6.05 -10.56 17.78
CA VAL A 162 -5.18 -11.73 17.65
C VAL A 162 -6.07 -12.94 17.83
N LYS A 163 -6.01 -13.90 16.90
CA LYS A 163 -6.60 -15.23 17.07
C LYS A 163 -5.81 -15.97 18.16
N CYS A 164 -5.99 -15.54 19.40
CA CYS A 164 -5.54 -16.26 20.57
C CYS A 164 -6.32 -17.58 20.64
N ILE A 165 -5.82 -18.54 21.42
CA ILE A 165 -6.51 -19.80 21.74
C ILE A 165 -7.92 -19.54 22.33
N GLN A 166 -8.24 -18.30 22.72
CA GLN A 166 -9.53 -17.87 23.29
C GLN A 166 -10.14 -16.61 22.65
N ASN A 167 -9.64 -16.10 21.50
CA ASN A 167 -10.14 -14.84 20.87
C ASN A 167 -10.28 -13.63 21.84
N MET A 168 -9.47 -13.58 22.90
CA MET A 168 -9.49 -12.47 23.84
C MET A 168 -8.64 -11.29 23.36
N PRO A 169 -9.05 -10.05 23.65
CA PRO A 169 -8.26 -8.87 23.35
C PRO A 169 -6.92 -8.91 24.11
N LEU A 170 -5.91 -8.24 23.56
CA LEU A 170 -4.64 -8.02 24.26
C LEU A 170 -4.89 -7.20 25.53
N GLU A 171 -4.11 -7.49 26.57
CA GLU A 171 -4.07 -6.65 27.77
C GLU A 171 -3.65 -5.21 27.41
N GLU A 172 -4.22 -4.23 28.11
CA GLU A 172 -3.98 -2.80 27.90
C GLU A 172 -2.49 -2.45 27.89
N TYR A 173 -1.70 -2.95 28.83
CA TYR A 173 -0.25 -2.70 28.84
C TYR A 173 0.45 -3.21 27.57
N THR A 174 0.10 -4.41 27.11
CA THR A 174 0.66 -4.99 25.88
C THR A 174 0.28 -4.17 24.65
N ARG A 175 -0.97 -3.73 24.63
CA ARG A 175 -1.55 -2.90 23.58
C ARG A 175 -0.81 -1.58 23.45
N ASP A 176 -0.61 -0.89 24.56
CA ASP A 176 0.04 0.42 24.60
C ASP A 176 1.53 0.30 24.28
N THR A 177 2.19 -0.75 24.79
CA THR A 177 3.59 -1.05 24.48
C THR A 177 3.78 -1.31 22.98
N LEU A 178 2.90 -2.12 22.36
CA LEU A 178 2.95 -2.38 20.91
C LEU A 178 2.70 -1.09 20.10
N CYS A 179 1.75 -0.27 20.52
CA CYS A 179 1.44 1.01 19.89
C CYS A 179 2.67 1.94 19.89
N ASN A 180 3.24 2.18 21.08
CA ASN A 180 4.38 3.07 21.23
C ASN A 180 5.60 2.54 20.47
N ALA A 181 5.90 1.24 20.56
CA ALA A 181 7.03 0.66 19.83
C ALA A 181 6.91 0.80 18.31
N ILE A 182 5.70 0.66 17.74
CA ILE A 182 5.45 0.90 16.31
C ILE A 182 5.62 2.39 15.97
N LEU A 183 5.07 3.29 16.80
CA LEU A 183 5.14 4.73 16.55
C LEU A 183 6.56 5.27 16.66
N ASP A 184 7.32 4.83 17.66
CA ASP A 184 8.71 5.21 17.87
C ASP A 184 9.60 4.73 16.71
N ALA A 185 9.36 3.49 16.24
CA ALA A 185 10.03 2.97 15.06
C ALA A 185 9.72 3.79 13.79
N GLN A 186 8.44 4.10 13.58
CA GLN A 186 7.97 4.90 12.44
C GLN A 186 8.53 6.33 12.48
N GLU A 187 8.52 6.97 13.65
CA GLU A 187 9.07 8.31 13.84
C GLU A 187 10.58 8.35 13.62
N PHE A 188 11.31 7.34 14.12
CA PHE A 188 12.73 7.21 13.85
C PHE A 188 13.00 7.11 12.35
N CYS A 189 12.31 6.19 11.65
CA CYS A 189 12.46 6.02 10.21
C CYS A 189 12.08 7.29 9.45
N LEU A 190 10.99 7.96 9.83
CA LEU A 190 10.56 9.20 9.19
C LEU A 190 11.62 10.29 9.28
N LYS A 191 12.19 10.49 10.48
CA LYS A 191 13.21 11.53 10.73
C LYS A 191 14.56 11.21 10.08
N ARG A 192 14.94 9.94 10.04
CA ARG A 192 16.31 9.53 9.65
C ARG A 192 16.42 9.03 8.22
N LEU A 193 15.34 8.47 7.67
CA LEU A 193 15.29 7.89 6.33
C LEU A 193 14.39 8.68 5.37
N GLY A 194 13.45 9.46 5.89
CA GLY A 194 12.51 10.27 5.11
C GLY A 194 11.16 9.58 4.87
N GLY A 195 10.18 10.37 4.41
CA GLY A 195 8.76 9.96 4.36
C GLY A 195 8.40 8.84 3.38
N ASN A 196 9.28 8.50 2.44
CA ASN A 196 9.02 7.43 1.46
C ASN A 196 9.20 6.01 2.05
N LEU A 197 9.88 5.90 3.20
CA LEU A 197 10.23 4.63 3.83
C LEU A 197 9.33 4.26 5.01
N VAL A 198 8.32 5.09 5.27
CA VAL A 198 7.37 4.96 6.38
C VAL A 198 6.00 4.75 5.76
N SER A 199 5.46 3.54 5.88
CA SER A 199 4.17 3.19 5.26
C SER A 199 3.23 2.43 6.20
N GLN A 200 1.94 2.59 5.96
CA GLN A 200 0.89 1.75 6.58
C GLN A 200 1.16 0.24 6.38
N ARG A 201 1.80 -0.14 5.26
CA ARG A 201 2.20 -1.53 4.98
C ARG A 201 3.19 -2.08 6.02
N GLU A 202 4.05 -1.25 6.62
CA GLU A 202 4.99 -1.69 7.66
C GLU A 202 4.31 -1.84 9.00
N ILE A 203 3.37 -0.95 9.32
CA ILE A 203 2.50 -1.08 10.49
C ILE A 203 1.72 -2.40 10.41
N GLU A 204 1.10 -2.70 9.27
CA GLU A 204 0.40 -3.97 9.03
C GLU A 204 1.33 -5.18 9.17
N ARG A 205 2.57 -5.10 8.67
CA ARG A 205 3.57 -6.15 8.85
C ARG A 205 3.94 -6.35 10.31
N CYS A 206 4.09 -5.28 11.10
CA CYS A 206 4.33 -5.41 12.54
C CYS A 206 3.23 -6.22 13.20
N PHE A 207 1.96 -5.94 12.88
CA PHE A 207 0.83 -6.72 13.37
C PHE A 207 0.92 -8.19 12.96
N GLN A 208 1.11 -8.46 11.67
CA GLN A 208 1.19 -9.84 11.14
C GLN A 208 2.30 -10.64 11.82
N ILE A 209 3.50 -10.06 11.93
CA ILE A 209 4.66 -10.70 12.56
C ILE A 209 4.48 -10.84 14.07
N PHE A 210 3.91 -9.84 14.74
CA PHE A 210 3.56 -9.94 16.16
C PHE A 210 2.61 -11.10 16.40
N SER A 211 1.54 -11.24 15.60
CA SER A 211 0.59 -12.36 15.71
C SER A 211 1.24 -13.71 15.39
N PHE A 212 2.14 -13.75 14.42
CA PHE A 212 2.94 -14.95 14.17
C PHE A 212 3.70 -15.39 15.43
N PHE A 213 4.48 -14.51 16.06
CA PHE A 213 5.23 -14.86 17.27
C PHE A 213 4.31 -15.15 18.47
N TRP A 214 3.21 -14.41 18.58
CA TRP A 214 2.22 -14.60 19.64
C TRP A 214 1.51 -15.95 19.56
N THR A 215 1.20 -16.43 18.34
CA THR A 215 0.49 -17.69 18.12
C THR A 215 1.42 -18.89 18.01
N THR A 216 2.67 -18.71 17.58
CA THR A 216 3.67 -19.78 17.44
C THR A 216 3.93 -20.46 18.78
N LYS A 217 3.67 -21.77 18.86
CA LYS A 217 4.01 -22.57 20.05
C LYS A 217 5.52 -22.82 20.06
N TYR A 218 6.23 -22.19 20.98
CA TYR A 218 7.59 -22.59 21.31
C TYR A 218 7.53 -23.85 22.19
N THR A 219 8.45 -24.78 21.99
CA THR A 219 8.57 -26.01 22.81
C THR A 219 8.85 -25.66 24.27
N ASP A 220 8.11 -26.33 25.15
CA ASP A 220 8.13 -26.45 26.61
C ASP A 220 8.39 -25.19 27.50
N GLU A 221 7.32 -24.85 28.24
CA GLU A 221 7.31 -24.26 29.59
C GLU A 221 7.80 -22.82 29.83
N THR A 222 7.79 -21.93 28.82
CA THR A 222 7.88 -20.49 29.11
C THR A 222 6.64 -19.74 28.68
N GLU A 223 5.99 -19.10 29.65
CA GLU A 223 4.95 -18.10 29.43
C GLU A 223 5.42 -17.10 28.37
N LYS A 224 4.64 -16.96 27.30
CA LYS A 224 5.01 -16.06 26.19
C LYS A 224 4.99 -14.63 26.71
N LYS A 225 6.18 -14.04 26.86
CA LYS A 225 6.30 -12.64 27.27
C LYS A 225 5.88 -11.73 26.11
N PRO A 226 4.82 -10.92 26.26
CA PRO A 226 4.35 -10.03 25.21
C PRO A 226 5.43 -9.14 24.62
N ILE A 227 6.29 -8.63 25.49
CA ILE A 227 7.42 -7.77 25.16
C ILE A 227 8.37 -8.45 24.17
N VAL A 228 8.61 -9.77 24.31
CA VAL A 228 9.49 -10.51 23.39
C VAL A 228 8.86 -10.58 22.00
N CYS A 229 7.55 -10.83 21.90
CA CYS A 229 6.85 -10.85 20.62
C CYS A 229 6.87 -9.48 19.93
N ILE A 230 6.68 -8.41 20.70
CA ILE A 230 6.77 -7.02 20.22
C ILE A 230 8.20 -6.74 19.72
N ALA A 231 9.22 -7.02 20.52
CA ALA A 231 10.62 -6.77 20.16
C ALA A 231 11.02 -7.52 18.89
N LEU A 232 10.61 -8.79 18.74
CA LEU A 232 10.88 -9.57 17.53
C LEU A 232 10.16 -8.99 16.30
N ALA A 233 8.90 -8.55 16.45
CA ALA A 233 8.15 -7.93 15.35
C ALA A 233 8.80 -6.63 14.89
N ILE A 234 9.17 -5.75 15.82
CA ILE A 234 9.89 -4.51 15.52
C ILE A 234 11.26 -4.81 14.90
N ALA A 235 11.96 -5.84 15.39
CA ALA A 235 13.28 -6.19 14.87
C ALA A 235 13.24 -6.65 13.41
N VAL A 236 12.29 -7.54 13.08
CA VAL A 236 12.08 -8.06 11.72
C VAL A 236 11.66 -6.95 10.75
N VAL A 237 10.78 -6.06 11.18
CA VAL A 237 10.23 -5.02 10.29
C VAL A 237 11.20 -3.85 10.10
N TYR A 238 11.89 -3.39 11.15
CA TYR A 238 12.73 -2.18 11.09
C TYR A 238 14.20 -2.46 11.35
N TYR A 239 14.56 -3.07 12.49
CA TYR A 239 15.95 -3.17 12.96
C TYR A 239 16.86 -3.86 11.94
N PHE A 240 16.50 -5.06 11.47
CA PHE A 240 17.37 -5.81 10.55
C PHE A 240 17.51 -5.15 9.18
N ARG A 241 16.63 -4.20 8.83
CA ARG A 241 16.75 -3.40 7.61
C ARG A 241 17.76 -2.27 7.73
N LEU A 242 18.26 -1.94 8.91
CA LEU A 242 19.28 -0.92 9.07
C LEU A 242 20.68 -1.53 8.97
N PRO A 243 21.67 -0.81 8.43
CA PRO A 243 23.07 -1.22 8.48
C PRO A 243 23.59 -1.21 9.92
N THR A 244 24.62 -2.02 10.19
CA THR A 244 25.45 -1.90 11.39
C THR A 244 26.43 -0.73 11.26
N LYS A 245 27.05 -0.31 12.37
CA LYS A 245 28.14 0.68 12.32
C LYS A 245 29.30 0.22 11.44
N ASP A 246 29.59 -1.08 11.44
CA ASP A 246 30.67 -1.65 10.63
C ASP A 246 30.31 -1.61 9.14
N ASP A 247 29.07 -1.95 8.76
CA ASP A 247 28.58 -1.82 7.38
C ASP A 247 28.69 -0.37 6.88
N ARG A 248 28.38 0.59 7.76
CA ARG A 248 28.47 2.04 7.46
C ARG A 248 29.90 2.46 7.12
N GLN A 249 30.86 1.99 7.91
CA GLN A 249 32.29 2.28 7.72
C GLN A 249 32.82 1.64 6.44
N GLN A 250 32.43 0.40 6.14
CA GLN A 250 32.88 -0.30 4.93
C GLN A 250 32.34 0.33 3.64
N CYS A 251 31.10 0.84 3.67
CA CYS A 251 30.45 1.43 2.49
C CYS A 251 30.67 2.94 2.33
N ASN A 252 31.44 3.60 3.23
CA ASN A 252 31.58 5.07 3.29
C ASN A 252 30.23 5.83 3.32
N ASP A 253 29.15 5.19 3.78
CA ASP A 253 27.81 5.78 3.81
C ASP A 253 27.50 6.36 5.19
N LEU A 254 28.17 7.44 5.54
CA LEU A 254 28.10 8.04 6.88
C LEU A 254 26.72 8.64 7.23
N LEU A 255 25.80 8.73 6.28
CA LEU A 255 24.50 9.39 6.44
C LEU A 255 23.36 8.43 6.80
N SER A 256 23.50 7.13 6.50
CA SER A 256 22.45 6.13 6.77
C SER A 256 22.37 5.79 8.26
N PRO A 257 21.18 5.82 8.92
CA PRO A 257 21.01 5.48 10.33
C PRO A 257 21.34 4.01 10.61
N THR A 258 21.88 3.70 11.80
CA THR A 258 22.26 2.32 12.14
C THR A 258 21.28 1.63 13.08
N ARG A 259 21.41 0.31 13.16
CA ARG A 259 20.78 -0.56 14.15
C ARG A 259 20.96 -0.09 15.59
N GLU A 260 22.17 0.33 15.94
CA GLU A 260 22.49 0.78 17.30
C GLU A 260 21.77 2.09 17.62
N GLU A 261 21.71 3.03 16.67
CA GLU A 261 20.92 4.26 16.81
C GLU A 261 19.43 3.94 17.02
N PHE A 262 18.88 3.00 16.23
CA PHE A 262 17.48 2.58 16.36
C PHE A 262 17.17 1.94 17.71
N SER A 263 18.07 1.08 18.22
CA SER A 263 17.88 0.35 19.49
C SER A 263 17.67 1.26 20.70
N THR A 264 18.21 2.49 20.65
CA THR A 264 18.05 3.48 21.73
C THR A 264 16.65 4.10 21.80
N VAL A 265 15.82 3.92 20.76
CA VAL A 265 14.51 4.58 20.63
C VAL A 265 13.34 3.60 20.81
N THR A 266 13.55 2.30 20.65
CA THR A 266 12.47 1.29 20.64
C THR A 266 12.50 0.27 21.78
N ILE A 267 13.56 0.27 22.62
CA ILE A 267 13.73 -0.69 23.74
C ILE A 267 13.99 0.07 25.06
N ALA A 268 13.47 1.29 25.18
CA ALA A 268 13.48 2.07 26.42
C ALA A 268 12.17 1.88 27.20
#